data_AF-A0A1G6S168-F1
#
_entry.id   AF-A0A1G6S168-F1
#
_cell.length_a   1.000
_cell.length_b   1.000
_cell.length_c   1.000
_cell.angle_alpha   90.00
_cell.angle_beta   90.00
_cell.angle_gamma   90.00
#
_symmetry.space_group_name_H-M   'P 1'
#
loop_
_entity.id
_entity.type
_entity.pdbx_description
1 polymer ?
#
loop_
_entity_poly.entity_id
_entity_poly.type
_entity_poly.pdbx_seq_one_letter_code
_entity_poly.pdbx_strand_id
1 'polypeptide(L)'
;MELQASKQKFIDTWGALGTEWGINKSVAQVQALLLVSDNPLSTDAIMETLTISRGNANMSLRQLLDYGIIYKKVIAGDRKEYFVAEKDIWKWALKIALMRKQKEIDPVLSVLTELEAATKKDKSAEGKALHQTIHDIQTFTDQLSTLVERVAGSTRGELLLKLLKLVM
;
A
#
# COMPACT_ATOMS: atom_id res chain seq x y z
N MET A 1 -11.15 -23.81 -19.88
CA MET A 1 -11.23 -22.48 -20.52
C MET A 1 -11.71 -21.40 -19.55
N GLU A 2 -12.73 -21.65 -18.72
CA GLU A 2 -13.25 -20.64 -17.79
C GLU A 2 -12.23 -20.14 -16.76
N LEU A 3 -11.42 -21.02 -16.16
CA LEU A 3 -10.47 -20.61 -15.11
C LEU A 3 -9.44 -19.58 -15.59
N GLN A 4 -8.88 -19.73 -16.79
CA GLN A 4 -7.89 -18.79 -17.32
C GLN A 4 -8.52 -17.43 -17.61
N ALA A 5 -9.73 -17.42 -18.19
CA ALA A 5 -10.49 -16.20 -18.39
C ALA A 5 -10.83 -15.51 -17.05
N SER A 6 -11.19 -16.26 -16.01
CA SER A 6 -11.43 -15.72 -14.67
C SER A 6 -10.17 -15.14 -14.04
N LYS A 7 -8.99 -15.80 -14.16
CA LYS A 7 -7.71 -15.26 -13.67
C LYS A 7 -7.35 -13.95 -14.39
N GLN A 8 -7.51 -13.90 -15.71
CA GLN A 8 -7.26 -12.67 -16.48
C GLN A 8 -8.20 -11.54 -16.06
N LYS A 9 -9.51 -11.82 -15.94
CA LYS A 9 -10.50 -10.83 -15.47
C LYS A 9 -10.17 -10.31 -14.07
N PHE A 10 -9.71 -11.18 -13.17
CA PHE A 10 -9.24 -10.77 -11.84
C PHE A 10 -8.04 -9.82 -11.93
N ILE A 11 -7.02 -10.16 -12.73
CA ILE A 11 -5.83 -9.33 -12.93
C ILE A 11 -6.21 -7.94 -13.46
N ASP A 12 -7.09 -7.89 -14.45
CA ASP A 12 -7.51 -6.62 -15.06
C ASP A 12 -8.34 -5.76 -14.11
N THR A 13 -9.28 -6.39 -13.39
CA THR A 13 -10.11 -5.71 -12.39
C THR A 13 -9.25 -5.16 -11.24
N TRP A 14 -8.29 -5.96 -10.75
CA TRP A 14 -7.38 -5.53 -9.70
C TRP A 14 -6.45 -4.40 -10.16
N GLY A 15 -5.99 -4.45 -11.42
CA GLY A 15 -5.22 -3.37 -12.03
C GLY A 15 -6.00 -2.05 -12.12
N ALA A 16 -7.28 -2.12 -12.49
CA ALA A 16 -8.17 -0.96 -12.54
C ALA A 16 -8.40 -0.37 -11.14
N LEU A 17 -8.76 -1.23 -10.16
CA LEU A 17 -8.96 -0.81 -8.78
C LEU A 17 -7.69 -0.16 -8.18
N GLY A 18 -6.52 -0.74 -8.45
CA GLY A 18 -5.25 -0.16 -8.02
C GLY A 18 -5.06 1.26 -8.56
N THR A 19 -5.40 1.49 -9.83
CA THR A 19 -5.29 2.81 -10.46
C THR A 19 -6.21 3.84 -9.80
N GLU A 20 -7.45 3.46 -9.49
CA GLU A 20 -8.41 4.32 -8.76
C GLU A 20 -7.89 4.71 -7.37
N TRP A 21 -7.07 3.86 -6.74
CA TRP A 21 -6.49 4.08 -5.42
C TRP A 21 -5.10 4.75 -5.46
N GLY A 22 -4.71 5.26 -6.63
CA GLY A 22 -3.44 5.95 -6.85
C GLY A 22 -2.22 5.02 -6.95
N ILE A 23 -2.43 3.72 -7.15
CA ILE A 23 -1.37 2.73 -7.35
C ILE A 23 -1.13 2.57 -8.85
N ASN A 24 0.13 2.48 -9.27
CA ASN A 24 0.46 2.18 -10.66
C ASN A 24 -0.21 0.86 -11.11
N LYS A 25 -0.90 0.89 -12.26
CA LYS A 25 -1.64 -0.26 -12.80
C LYS A 25 -0.80 -1.54 -12.87
N SER A 26 0.45 -1.44 -13.34
CA SER A 26 1.32 -2.61 -13.50
C SER A 26 1.77 -3.19 -12.16
N VAL A 27 1.99 -2.35 -11.13
CA VAL A 27 2.25 -2.82 -9.77
C VAL A 27 1.11 -3.70 -9.26
N ALA A 28 -0.13 -3.21 -9.42
CA ALA A 28 -1.33 -3.96 -9.04
C ALA A 28 -1.48 -5.25 -9.88
N GLN A 29 -1.32 -5.20 -11.19
CA GLN A 29 -1.43 -6.39 -12.05
C GLN A 29 -0.36 -7.44 -11.76
N VAL A 30 0.89 -7.04 -11.47
CA VAL A 30 1.97 -7.96 -11.06
C VAL A 30 1.62 -8.65 -9.74
N GLN A 31 1.11 -7.90 -8.75
CA GLN A 31 0.64 -8.49 -7.50
C GLN A 31 -0.49 -9.49 -7.75
N ALA A 32 -1.50 -9.11 -8.53
CA ALA A 32 -2.64 -9.96 -8.85
C ALA A 32 -2.20 -11.26 -9.54
N LEU A 33 -1.31 -11.16 -10.53
CA LEU A 33 -0.75 -12.33 -11.22
C LEU A 33 -0.05 -13.26 -10.22
N LEU A 34 0.80 -12.74 -9.33
CA LEU A 34 1.49 -13.55 -8.33
C LEU A 34 0.52 -14.14 -7.27
N LEU A 35 -0.58 -13.48 -6.97
CA LEU A 35 -1.63 -13.98 -6.07
C LEU A 35 -2.40 -15.17 -6.66
N VAL A 36 -2.68 -15.16 -7.97
CA VAL A 36 -3.40 -16.26 -8.65
C VAL A 36 -2.48 -17.33 -9.26
N SER A 37 -1.17 -17.17 -9.11
CA SER A 37 -0.17 -18.15 -9.56
C SER A 37 0.16 -19.15 -8.47
N ASP A 38 0.16 -20.42 -8.86
CA ASP A 38 0.49 -21.54 -7.96
C ASP A 38 2.00 -21.75 -7.87
N ASN A 39 2.73 -21.46 -8.95
CA ASN A 39 4.18 -21.59 -9.04
C ASN A 39 4.86 -20.22 -9.00
N PRO A 40 6.12 -20.14 -8.51
CA PRO A 40 6.93 -18.93 -8.61
C PRO A 40 7.08 -18.48 -10.07
N LEU A 41 6.99 -17.18 -10.33
CA LEU A 41 7.16 -16.62 -11.67
C LEU A 41 8.45 -15.84 -11.78
N SER A 42 9.14 -15.97 -12.92
CA SER A 42 10.28 -15.11 -13.24
C SER A 42 9.82 -13.77 -13.82
N THR A 43 10.71 -12.79 -13.84
CA THR A 43 10.44 -11.50 -14.51
C THR A 43 10.02 -11.69 -15.96
N ASP A 44 10.65 -12.63 -16.68
CA ASP A 44 10.31 -12.89 -18.09
C ASP A 44 8.88 -13.40 -18.24
N ALA A 45 8.46 -14.34 -17.40
CA ALA A 45 7.10 -14.87 -17.42
C ALA A 45 6.04 -13.80 -17.07
N ILE A 46 6.37 -12.90 -16.13
CA ILE A 46 5.49 -11.79 -15.76
C ILE A 46 5.32 -10.81 -16.92
N MET A 47 6.42 -10.44 -17.60
CA MET A 47 6.36 -9.57 -18.77
C MET A 47 5.53 -10.16 -19.89
N GLU A 48 5.74 -11.44 -20.20
CA GLU A 48 5.01 -12.16 -21.24
C GLU A 48 3.51 -12.21 -20.92
N THR A 49 3.17 -12.60 -19.69
CA THR A 49 1.77 -12.76 -19.26
C THR A 49 1.02 -11.42 -19.23
N LEU A 50 1.65 -10.37 -18.70
CA LEU A 50 1.00 -9.07 -18.55
C LEU A 50 1.21 -8.14 -19.74
N THR A 51 2.01 -8.54 -20.73
CA THR A 51 2.40 -7.72 -21.88
C THR A 51 3.01 -6.37 -21.49
N ILE A 52 3.85 -6.35 -20.45
CA ILE A 52 4.53 -5.15 -19.95
C ILE A 52 6.03 -5.17 -20.25
N SER A 53 6.64 -3.99 -20.33
CA SER A 53 8.08 -3.86 -20.56
C SER A 53 8.92 -4.34 -19.37
N ARG A 54 10.19 -4.69 -19.63
CA ARG A 54 11.15 -5.10 -18.57
C ARG A 54 11.36 -4.02 -17.52
N GLY A 55 11.43 -2.76 -17.93
CA GLY A 55 11.55 -1.63 -17.00
C GLY A 55 10.35 -1.56 -16.06
N ASN A 56 9.14 -1.69 -16.60
CA ASN A 56 7.90 -1.63 -15.82
C ASN A 56 7.74 -2.85 -14.89
N ALA A 57 8.08 -4.06 -15.38
CA ALA A 57 8.09 -5.26 -14.56
C ALA A 57 9.07 -5.14 -13.38
N ASN A 58 10.32 -4.70 -13.64
CA ASN A 58 11.33 -4.54 -12.60
C ASN A 58 10.96 -3.46 -11.58
N MET A 59 10.41 -2.33 -12.03
CA MET A 59 9.90 -1.28 -11.14
C MET A 59 8.78 -1.83 -10.25
N SER A 60 7.82 -2.54 -10.85
CA SER A 60 6.69 -3.13 -10.13
C SER A 60 7.14 -4.14 -9.09
N LEU A 61 8.03 -5.08 -9.48
CA LEU A 61 8.60 -6.07 -8.58
C LEU A 61 9.38 -5.42 -7.42
N ARG A 62 10.20 -4.40 -7.70
CA ARG A 62 10.93 -3.66 -6.67
C ARG A 62 9.98 -3.03 -5.66
N GLN A 63 8.95 -2.32 -6.13
CA GLN A 63 7.99 -1.67 -5.24
C GLN A 63 7.24 -2.67 -4.37
N LEU A 64 6.83 -3.82 -4.94
CA LEU A 64 6.18 -4.89 -4.19
C LEU A 64 7.12 -5.58 -3.17
N LEU A 65 8.41 -5.71 -3.49
CA LEU A 65 9.43 -6.19 -2.56
C LEU A 65 9.67 -5.19 -1.43
N ASP A 66 9.73 -3.90 -1.73
CA ASP A 66 9.90 -2.84 -0.74
C ASP A 66 8.70 -2.77 0.22
N TYR A 67 7.50 -3.06 -0.27
CA TYR A 67 6.31 -3.25 0.58
C TYR A 67 6.34 -4.56 1.37
N GLY A 68 7.24 -5.49 1.02
CA GLY A 68 7.34 -6.80 1.64
C GLY A 68 6.13 -7.69 1.38
N ILE A 69 5.41 -7.48 0.29
CA ILE A 69 4.18 -8.21 -0.06
C ILE A 69 4.40 -9.24 -1.17
N ILE A 70 5.61 -9.28 -1.72
CA ILE A 70 6.14 -10.40 -2.50
C ILE A 70 7.52 -10.78 -1.99
N TYR A 71 7.99 -11.97 -2.36
CA TYR A 71 9.26 -12.52 -1.92
C TYR A 71 10.02 -13.15 -3.08
N LYS A 72 11.34 -13.09 -3.05
CA LYS A 72 12.20 -13.84 -3.98
C LYS A 72 12.22 -15.31 -3.61
N LYS A 73 12.15 -16.19 -4.61
CA LYS A 73 12.30 -17.63 -4.49
C LYS A 73 13.47 -18.09 -5.37
N VAL A 74 14.38 -18.86 -4.79
CA VAL A 74 15.48 -19.50 -5.54
C VAL A 74 15.01 -20.87 -6.01
N ILE A 75 15.28 -21.18 -7.28
CA ILE A 75 15.05 -22.50 -7.88
C ILE A 75 16.42 -23.10 -8.19
N ALA A 76 16.68 -24.31 -7.67
CA ALA A 76 17.97 -24.97 -7.84
C ALA A 76 18.25 -25.27 -9.32
N GLY A 77 19.47 -24.99 -9.78
CA GLY A 77 19.87 -25.20 -11.17
C GLY A 77 19.44 -24.09 -12.15
N ASP A 78 18.62 -23.13 -11.71
CA ASP A 78 18.27 -21.95 -12.48
C ASP A 78 18.97 -20.70 -11.94
N ARG A 79 19.35 -19.79 -12.84
CA ARG A 79 19.99 -18.50 -12.50
C ARG A 79 19.01 -17.34 -12.49
N LYS A 80 17.76 -17.54 -12.91
CA LYS A 80 16.71 -16.51 -12.93
C LYS A 80 16.21 -16.21 -11.52
N GLU A 81 15.77 -14.97 -11.31
CA GLU A 81 15.00 -14.61 -10.11
C GLU A 81 13.54 -15.01 -10.29
N TYR A 82 12.96 -15.64 -9.27
CA TYR A 82 11.54 -15.96 -9.21
C TYR A 82 10.87 -15.25 -8.04
N PHE A 83 9.59 -14.99 -8.19
CA PHE A 83 8.80 -14.22 -7.23
C PHE A 83 7.53 -14.97 -6.84
N VAL A 84 7.12 -14.80 -5.58
CA VAL A 84 5.87 -15.31 -5.02
C VAL A 84 5.19 -14.22 -4.20
N ALA A 85 3.87 -14.18 -4.18
CA ALA A 85 3.11 -13.22 -3.36
C ALA A 85 2.87 -13.73 -1.94
N GLU A 86 2.76 -12.79 -0.99
CA GLU A 86 2.10 -13.04 0.29
C GLU A 86 0.62 -13.37 0.04
N LYS A 87 0.18 -14.56 0.44
CA LYS A 87 -1.20 -15.01 0.19
C LYS A 87 -2.16 -14.57 1.30
N ASP A 88 -1.66 -14.21 2.48
CA ASP A 88 -2.49 -13.67 3.54
C ASP A 88 -2.85 -12.20 3.26
N ILE A 89 -4.11 -11.98 2.84
CA ILE A 89 -4.69 -10.67 2.54
C ILE A 89 -4.54 -9.69 3.69
N TRP A 90 -4.77 -10.16 4.91
CA TRP A 90 -4.68 -9.30 6.09
C TRP A 90 -3.26 -8.80 6.28
N LYS A 91 -2.30 -9.72 6.17
CA LYS A 91 -0.88 -9.43 6.38
C LYS A 91 -0.34 -8.44 5.35
N TRP A 92 -0.63 -8.64 4.06
CA TRP A 92 -0.12 -7.70 3.06
C TRP A 92 -0.88 -6.36 3.05
N ALA A 93 -2.18 -6.33 3.38
CA ALA A 93 -2.92 -5.07 3.51
C ALA A 93 -2.36 -4.19 4.65
N LEU A 94 -2.05 -4.79 5.81
CA LEU A 94 -1.40 -4.09 6.91
C LEU A 94 -0.02 -3.54 6.55
N LYS A 95 0.79 -4.33 5.82
CA LYS A 95 2.10 -3.88 5.33
C LYS A 95 1.97 -2.65 4.42
N ILE A 96 1.01 -2.65 3.49
CA ILE A 96 0.75 -1.49 2.64
C ILE A 96 0.34 -0.29 3.48
N ALA A 97 -0.60 -0.44 4.41
CA ALA A 97 -1.07 0.66 5.25
C ALA A 97 0.07 1.31 6.07
N LEU A 98 0.93 0.48 6.70
CA LEU A 98 2.09 0.96 7.46
C LEU A 98 3.11 1.68 6.57
N MET A 99 3.41 1.12 5.40
CA MET A 99 4.35 1.74 4.45
C MET A 99 3.82 3.06 3.90
N ARG A 100 2.51 3.14 3.61
CA ARG A 100 1.87 4.39 3.17
C ARG A 100 1.84 5.42 4.28
N LYS A 101 1.53 5.04 5.52
CA LYS A 101 1.68 5.93 6.68
C LYS A 101 3.10 6.50 6.72
N GLN A 102 4.12 5.64 6.69
CA GLN A 102 5.51 6.07 6.78
C GLN A 102 5.94 7.01 5.64
N LYS A 103 5.46 6.76 4.41
CA LYS A 103 5.85 7.54 3.22
C LYS A 103 5.01 8.78 2.97
N GLU A 104 3.75 8.79 3.40
CA GLU A 104 2.77 9.82 3.05
C GLU A 104 2.30 10.63 4.26
N ILE A 105 2.14 10.02 5.44
CA ILE A 105 1.58 10.68 6.64
C ILE A 105 2.70 11.23 7.52
N ASP A 106 3.71 10.43 7.84
CA ASP A 106 4.79 10.83 8.78
C ASP A 106 5.55 12.10 8.32
N PRO A 107 5.87 12.29 7.02
CA PRO A 107 6.51 13.53 6.56
C PRO A 107 5.62 14.76 6.73
N VAL A 108 4.31 14.61 6.52
CA VAL A 108 3.34 15.71 6.66
C VAL A 108 3.22 16.11 8.12
N LEU A 109 3.18 15.15 9.05
CA LEU A 109 3.16 15.43 10.48
C LEU A 109 4.40 16.21 10.95
N SER A 110 5.58 15.87 10.43
CA SER A 110 6.81 16.62 10.71
C SER A 110 6.69 18.08 10.30
N VAL A 111 6.20 18.34 9.09
CA VAL A 111 6.03 19.71 8.58
C VAL A 111 4.95 20.48 9.36
N LEU A 112 3.83 19.84 9.68
CA LEU A 112 2.76 20.47 10.46
C LEU A 112 3.25 20.88 11.86
N THR A 113 4.05 20.03 12.51
CA THR A 113 4.66 20.34 13.81
C THR A 113 5.54 21.59 13.75
N GLU A 114 6.34 21.74 12.69
CA GLU A 114 7.19 22.92 12.47
C GLU A 114 6.34 24.18 12.25
N LEU A 115 5.28 24.08 11.44
CA LEU A 115 4.38 25.19 11.14
C LEU A 115 3.55 25.62 12.36
N GLU A 116 3.09 24.67 13.18
CA GLU A 116 2.38 24.94 14.43
C GLU A 116 3.28 25.75 15.38
N ALA A 117 4.55 25.35 15.52
CA ALA A 117 5.53 26.05 16.34
C ALA A 117 5.86 27.46 15.82
N ALA A 118 5.97 27.63 14.50
CA ALA A 118 6.27 28.91 13.86
C ALA A 118 5.13 29.93 14.00
N THR A 119 3.88 29.46 13.96
CA THR A 119 2.69 30.32 13.99
C THR A 119 2.21 30.67 15.40
N LYS A 120 2.58 29.88 16.41
CA LYS A 120 2.10 30.00 17.81
C LYS A 120 2.26 31.39 18.46
N LYS A 121 3.27 32.17 18.06
CA LYS A 121 3.59 33.47 18.68
C LYS A 121 2.96 34.66 17.95
N ASP A 122 2.41 34.46 16.76
CA ASP A 122 1.78 35.53 15.99
C ASP A 122 0.40 35.84 16.57
N LYS A 123 0.23 37.08 17.03
CA LYS A 123 -1.00 37.55 17.69
C LYS A 123 -1.95 38.28 16.74
N SER A 124 -1.55 38.49 15.49
CA SER A 124 -2.42 39.06 14.45
C SER A 124 -3.64 38.17 14.23
N ALA A 125 -4.73 38.74 13.69
CA ALA A 125 -5.92 37.97 13.37
C ALA A 125 -5.62 36.87 12.34
N GLU A 126 -4.78 37.19 11.35
CA GLU A 126 -4.33 36.27 10.30
C GLU A 126 -3.45 35.14 10.87
N GLY A 127 -2.46 35.47 11.70
CA GLY A 127 -1.59 34.48 12.35
C GLY A 127 -2.36 33.49 13.22
N LYS A 128 -3.35 33.97 13.98
CA LYS A 128 -4.24 33.09 14.77
C LYS A 128 -5.10 32.16 13.90
N ALA A 129 -5.67 32.67 12.81
CA ALA A 129 -6.49 31.87 11.90
C ALA A 129 -5.67 30.78 11.21
N LEU A 130 -4.46 31.12 10.76
CA LEU A 130 -3.52 30.17 10.18
C LEU A 130 -3.10 29.10 11.21
N HIS A 131 -2.73 29.51 12.42
CA HIS A 131 -2.37 28.59 13.50
C HIS A 131 -3.49 27.58 13.78
N GLN A 132 -4.73 28.05 13.91
CA GLN A 132 -5.88 27.16 14.13
C GLN A 132 -6.06 26.16 12.98
N THR A 133 -5.93 26.62 11.73
CA THR A 133 -6.04 25.74 10.55
C THR A 133 -4.98 24.65 10.56
N ILE A 134 -3.72 25.00 10.87
CA ILE A 134 -2.62 24.03 10.98
C ILE A 134 -2.90 23.03 12.10
N HIS A 135 -3.32 23.53 13.26
CA HIS A 135 -3.63 22.71 14.43
C HIS A 135 -4.75 21.69 14.17
N ASP A 136 -5.81 22.10 13.47
CA ASP A 136 -6.92 21.21 13.12
C ASP A 136 -6.47 20.10 12.15
N ILE A 137 -5.65 20.45 11.13
CA ILE A 137 -5.09 19.48 10.19
C ILE A 137 -4.15 18.50 10.90
N GLN A 138 -3.28 19.01 11.79
CA GLN A 138 -2.36 18.18 12.56
C GLN A 138 -3.11 17.21 13.46
N THR A 139 -4.10 17.68 14.20
CA THR A 139 -4.95 16.85 15.07
C THR A 139 -5.63 15.73 14.28
N PHE A 140 -6.22 16.05 13.12
CA PHE A 140 -6.84 15.04 12.26
C PHE A 140 -5.83 14.02 11.73
N THR A 141 -4.64 14.49 11.31
CA THR A 141 -3.58 13.63 10.77
C THR A 141 -3.02 12.69 11.84
N ASP A 142 -2.85 13.17 13.07
CA ASP A 142 -2.44 12.37 14.23
C ASP A 142 -3.47 11.30 14.58
N GLN A 143 -4.76 11.63 14.51
CA GLN A 143 -5.84 10.66 14.70
C GLN A 143 -5.81 9.55 13.65
N LEU A 144 -5.61 9.89 12.37
CA LEU A 144 -5.44 8.90 11.29
C LEU A 144 -4.22 8.02 11.51
N SER A 145 -3.07 8.63 11.86
CA SER A 145 -1.82 7.93 12.15
C SER A 145 -1.98 6.91 13.28
N THR A 146 -2.62 7.32 14.38
CA THR A 146 -2.92 6.47 15.53
C THR A 146 -3.88 5.33 15.17
N LEU A 147 -4.88 5.59 14.31
CA LEU A 147 -5.81 4.56 13.86
C LEU A 147 -5.09 3.46 13.08
N VAL A 148 -4.18 3.83 12.17
CA VAL A 148 -3.38 2.86 11.39
C VAL A 148 -2.53 1.99 12.32
N GLU A 149 -1.88 2.57 13.33
CA GLU A 149 -1.08 1.81 14.30
C GLU A 149 -1.93 0.85 15.13
N ARG A 150 -3.09 1.29 15.60
CA ARG A 150 -4.03 0.43 16.35
C ARG A 150 -4.54 -0.72 15.51
N VAL A 151 -4.84 -0.46 14.23
CA VAL A 151 -5.23 -1.49 13.26
C VAL A 151 -4.11 -2.51 13.08
N ALA A 152 -2.88 -2.05 12.88
CA ALA A 152 -1.72 -2.90 12.68
C ALA A 152 -1.33 -3.72 13.92
N GLY A 153 -1.51 -3.17 15.12
CA GLY A 153 -1.27 -3.86 16.39
C GLY A 153 -2.41 -4.76 16.86
N SER A 154 -3.58 -4.71 16.20
CA SER A 154 -4.76 -5.50 16.57
C SER A 154 -4.81 -6.83 15.85
N THR A 155 -5.41 -7.84 16.50
CA THR A 155 -5.77 -9.08 15.81
C THR A 155 -6.93 -8.81 14.84
N ARG A 156 -6.97 -9.55 13.72
CA ARG A 156 -8.03 -9.42 12.69
C ARG A 156 -9.44 -9.48 13.29
N GLY A 157 -9.65 -10.32 14.31
CA GLY A 157 -10.93 -10.45 15.01
C GLY A 157 -11.31 -9.23 15.84
N GLU A 158 -10.36 -8.64 16.57
CA GLU A 158 -10.60 -7.44 17.38
C GLU A 158 -10.94 -6.21 16.54
N LEU A 159 -10.32 -6.05 15.37
CA LEU A 159 -10.64 -4.92 14.51
C LEU A 159 -12.03 -5.04 13.90
N LEU A 160 -12.40 -6.22 13.39
CA LEU A 160 -13.74 -6.44 12.84
C LEU A 160 -14.82 -6.16 13.89
N LEU A 161 -14.59 -6.57 15.15
CA LEU A 161 -15.48 -6.25 16.27
C LEU A 161 -15.55 -4.74 16.55
N LYS A 162 -14.44 -4.01 16.46
CA LYS A 162 -14.41 -2.54 16.65
C LYS A 162 -15.12 -1.80 15.51
N LEU A 163 -14.95 -2.24 14.26
CA LEU A 163 -15.63 -1.67 13.09
C LEU A 163 -17.14 -1.93 13.14
N LEU A 164 -17.56 -3.14 13.55
CA LEU A 164 -18.99 -3.45 13.74
C LEU A 164 -19.64 -2.57 14.82
N LYS A 165 -18.94 -2.28 15.92
CA LYS A 165 -19.41 -1.36 16.98
C LYS A 165 -19.42 0.11 16.59
N LEU A 166 -18.81 0.48 15.48
CA LEU A 166 -18.85 1.84 14.94
C LEU A 166 -20.04 2.06 13.98
N VAL A 167 -20.63 0.96 13.49
CA VAL A 167 -21.75 0.98 12.53
C VAL A 167 -23.08 0.58 13.19
N MET A 168 -23.03 -0.09 14.36
CA MET A 168 -24.16 -0.31 15.28
C MET A 168 -24.14 0.67 16.43
#